data_AF-R5IXK3-F1
#
_entry.id   AF-R5IXK3-F1
#
_cell.length_a   1.000
_cell.length_b   1.000
_cell.length_c   1.000
_cell.angle_alpha   90.00
_cell.angle_beta   90.00
_cell.angle_gamma   90.00
#
_symmetry.space_group_name_H-M   'P 1'
#
loop_
_entity.id
_entity.type
_entity.pdbx_description
1 polymer ?
#
loop_
_entity_poly.entity_id
_entity_poly.type
_entity_poly.pdbx_seq_one_letter_code
_entity_poly.pdbx_strand_id
1 'polypeptide(L)'
;MTKKEEAVKLIEEKMNKKTFLTYKEIADITGYHPKYILKLKKEIINGTISLVHGNKNRVPANIMSEEERQKIISLYKKSNVSIRKFCKFYNSRSYSCIYNLLKSEGLLKTTK
;
A
#
# COMPACT_ATOMS: atom_id res chain seq x y z
N MET A 1 -12.88 14.31 -0.43
CA MET A 1 -13.55 12.99 -0.48
C MET A 1 -12.97 12.19 -1.61
N THR A 2 -12.79 10.89 -1.43
CA THR A 2 -12.45 9.99 -2.54
C THR A 2 -13.69 9.74 -3.40
N LYS A 3 -13.51 9.43 -4.71
CA LYS A 3 -14.64 9.08 -5.60
C LYS A 3 -15.49 7.94 -5.04
N LYS A 4 -14.87 7.01 -4.30
CA LYS A 4 -15.55 5.89 -3.63
C LYS A 4 -16.45 6.37 -2.49
N GLU A 5 -15.97 7.28 -1.64
CA GLU A 5 -16.78 7.88 -0.57
C GLU A 5 -18.02 8.60 -1.13
N GLU A 6 -17.84 9.35 -2.21
CA GLU A 6 -18.93 10.05 -2.89
C GLU A 6 -19.97 9.08 -3.46
N ALA A 7 -19.52 8.01 -4.12
CA ALA A 7 -20.40 6.96 -4.62
C ALA A 7 -21.21 6.28 -3.50
N VAL A 8 -20.56 5.98 -2.37
CA VAL A 8 -21.22 5.37 -1.21
C VAL A 8 -22.30 6.30 -0.64
N LYS A 9 -21.97 7.58 -0.48
CA LYS A 9 -22.91 8.58 0.03
C LYS A 9 -24.15 8.70 -0.85
N LEU A 10 -23.98 8.79 -2.18
CA LEU A 10 -25.10 8.88 -3.12
C LEU A 10 -25.98 7.62 -3.11
N ILE A 11 -25.37 6.43 -2.95
CA ILE A 11 -26.13 5.17 -2.82
C ILE A 11 -26.94 5.15 -1.52
N GLU A 12 -26.36 5.57 -0.40
CA GLU A 12 -27.05 5.66 0.89
C GLU A 12 -28.19 6.68 0.86
N GLU A 13 -27.98 7.85 0.25
CA GLU A 13 -29.02 8.87 0.08
C GLU A 13 -30.19 8.35 -0.76
N LYS A 14 -29.91 7.61 -1.84
CA LYS A 14 -30.94 6.93 -2.63
C LYS A 14 -31.68 5.86 -1.82
N MET A 15 -30.96 5.03 -1.06
CA MET A 15 -31.57 3.99 -0.22
C MET A 15 -32.47 4.58 0.86
N ASN A 16 -32.10 5.73 1.41
CA ASN A 16 -32.87 6.48 2.40
C ASN A 16 -33.97 7.37 1.78
N LYS A 17 -34.23 7.25 0.47
CA LYS A 17 -35.23 8.04 -0.28
C LYS A 17 -35.02 9.56 -0.19
N LYS A 18 -33.79 10.03 0.06
CA LYS A 18 -33.44 11.46 0.07
C LYS A 18 -33.24 12.02 -1.33
N THR A 19 -33.00 11.15 -2.31
CA THR A 19 -32.78 11.51 -3.72
C THR A 19 -33.56 10.58 -4.65
N PHE A 20 -33.94 11.10 -5.81
CA PHE A 20 -34.61 10.33 -6.88
C PHE A 20 -33.63 9.80 -7.94
N LEU A 21 -32.33 10.09 -7.79
CA LEU A 21 -31.28 9.66 -8.72
C LEU A 21 -31.32 8.15 -8.94
N THR A 22 -31.22 7.72 -10.18
CA THR A 22 -31.08 6.31 -10.58
C THR A 22 -29.66 5.82 -10.32
N TYR A 23 -29.47 4.51 -10.21
CA TYR A 23 -28.11 3.94 -10.08
C TYR A 23 -27.25 4.17 -11.33
N LYS A 24 -27.87 4.44 -12.48
CA LYS A 24 -27.18 4.80 -13.72
C LYS A 24 -26.64 6.23 -13.64
N GLU A 25 -27.46 7.17 -13.18
CA GLU A 25 -27.02 8.56 -12.96
C GLU A 25 -25.94 8.66 -11.89
N ILE A 26 -26.02 7.86 -10.82
CA ILE A 26 -24.94 7.78 -9.80
C ILE A 26 -23.63 7.28 -10.44
N ALA A 27 -23.71 6.33 -11.37
CA ALA A 27 -22.55 5.81 -12.09
C ALA A 27 -21.93 6.91 -12.98
N ASP A 28 -22.77 7.66 -13.70
CA ASP A 28 -22.35 8.75 -14.57
C ASP A 28 -21.71 9.90 -13.78
N ILE A 29 -22.28 10.29 -12.63
CA ILE A 29 -21.74 11.33 -11.74
C ILE A 29 -20.37 10.92 -11.17
N THR A 30 -20.25 9.69 -10.70
CA THR A 30 -19.03 9.22 -10.01
C THR A 30 -17.94 8.74 -10.98
N GLY A 31 -18.29 8.57 -12.26
CA GLY A 31 -17.42 8.02 -13.30
C GLY A 31 -17.14 6.52 -13.13
N TYR A 32 -17.92 5.81 -12.31
CA TYR A 32 -17.80 4.38 -12.12
C TYR A 32 -18.72 3.62 -13.07
N HIS A 33 -18.36 2.38 -13.40
CA HIS A 33 -19.24 1.51 -14.17
C HIS A 33 -20.50 1.14 -13.35
N PRO A 34 -21.71 1.09 -13.95
CA PRO A 34 -22.96 0.77 -13.22
C PRO A 34 -22.90 -0.56 -12.45
N LYS A 35 -22.22 -1.57 -13.00
CA LYS A 35 -21.96 -2.85 -12.31
C LYS A 35 -21.23 -2.67 -10.97
N TYR A 36 -20.31 -1.70 -10.89
CA TYR A 36 -19.60 -1.38 -9.66
C TYR A 36 -20.51 -0.70 -8.64
N ILE A 37 -21.39 0.22 -9.07
CA ILE A 37 -22.42 0.83 -8.20
C ILE A 37 -23.34 -0.25 -7.60
N LEU A 38 -23.77 -1.23 -8.40
CA LEU A 38 -24.58 -2.36 -7.90
C LEU A 38 -23.80 -3.25 -6.92
N LYS A 39 -22.49 -3.44 -7.14
CA LYS A 39 -21.62 -4.15 -6.20
C LYS A 39 -21.51 -3.39 -4.87
N LEU A 40 -21.25 -2.09 -4.91
CA LEU A 40 -21.18 -1.23 -3.72
C LEU A 40 -22.50 -1.24 -2.94
N LYS A 41 -23.65 -1.18 -3.63
CA LYS A 41 -24.97 -1.33 -3.00
C LYS A 41 -25.07 -2.64 -2.20
N LYS A 42 -24.65 -3.77 -2.78
CA LYS A 42 -24.66 -5.06 -2.06
C LYS A 42 -23.73 -5.04 -0.85
N GLU A 43 -22.54 -4.44 -0.98
CA GLU A 43 -21.59 -4.30 0.13
C GLU A 43 -22.16 -3.44 1.28
N ILE A 44 -22.88 -2.35 0.96
CA ILE A 44 -23.58 -1.49 1.94
C ILE A 44 -24.66 -2.27 2.67
N ILE A 45 -25.54 -2.98 1.94
CA ILE A 45 -26.61 -3.80 2.54
C ILE A 45 -26.03 -4.86 3.48
N ASN A 46 -24.90 -5.46 3.10
CA ASN A 46 -24.23 -6.49 3.89
C ASN A 46 -23.37 -5.91 5.04
N GLY A 47 -23.22 -4.59 5.16
CA GLY A 47 -22.34 -3.96 6.15
C GLY A 47 -20.85 -4.26 5.97
N THR A 48 -20.43 -4.67 4.75
CA THR A 48 -19.05 -5.13 4.45
C THR A 48 -18.21 -4.05 3.77
N ILE A 49 -18.74 -2.85 3.61
CA ILE A 49 -18.07 -1.80 2.84
C ILE A 49 -16.85 -1.27 3.58
N SER A 50 -15.68 -1.43 2.97
CA SER A 50 -14.44 -0.83 3.47
C SER A 50 -14.05 0.35 2.58
N LEU A 51 -14.02 1.55 3.16
CA LEU A 51 -13.52 2.76 2.49
C LEU A 51 -11.98 2.77 2.42
N VAL A 52 -11.32 1.91 3.19
CA VAL A 52 -9.87 1.76 3.18
C VAL A 52 -9.47 0.86 2.01
N HIS A 53 -8.50 1.31 1.22
CA HIS A 53 -7.91 0.48 0.17
C HIS A 53 -7.23 -0.74 0.81
N GLY A 54 -7.48 -1.95 0.29
CA GLY A 54 -7.03 -3.21 0.92
C GLY A 54 -5.51 -3.36 1.09
N ASN A 55 -4.72 -2.58 0.36
CA ASN A 55 -3.26 -2.54 0.49
C ASN A 55 -2.74 -1.41 1.38
N LYS A 56 -3.61 -0.52 1.88
CA LYS A 56 -3.20 0.57 2.75
C LYS A 56 -2.76 -0.04 4.09
N ASN A 57 -1.48 0.10 4.40
CA ASN A 57 -0.82 -0.40 5.63
C ASN A 57 -0.66 -1.93 5.72
N ARG A 58 -0.81 -2.67 4.62
CA ARG A 58 -0.47 -4.10 4.63
C ARG A 58 1.03 -4.26 4.79
N VAL A 59 1.46 -4.89 5.89
CA VAL A 59 2.88 -5.23 6.10
C VAL A 59 3.27 -6.32 5.09
N PRO A 60 4.31 -6.11 4.27
CA PRO A 60 4.76 -7.12 3.33
C PRO A 60 5.33 -8.33 4.08
N ALA A 61 5.05 -9.54 3.60
CA ALA A 61 5.55 -10.78 4.20
C ALA A 61 7.09 -10.85 4.26
N ASN A 62 7.76 -10.15 3.34
CA ASN A 62 9.22 -10.14 3.22
C ASN A 62 9.90 -9.06 4.08
N ILE A 63 9.18 -8.47 5.05
CA ILE A 63 9.75 -7.47 5.95
C ILE A 63 10.96 -8.06 6.68
N MET A 64 12.06 -7.31 6.70
CA MET A 64 13.28 -7.69 7.39
C MET A 64 13.06 -7.55 8.90
N SER A 65 13.41 -8.58 9.66
CA SER A 65 13.37 -8.50 11.13
C SER A 65 14.42 -7.51 11.64
N GLU A 66 14.19 -6.98 12.83
CA GLU A 66 15.13 -6.05 13.45
C GLU A 66 16.49 -6.71 13.76
N GLU A 67 16.46 -7.98 14.15
CA GLU A 67 17.66 -8.79 14.36
C GLU A 67 18.51 -8.91 13.09
N GLU A 68 17.87 -9.17 11.95
CA GLU A 68 18.55 -9.27 10.66
C GLU A 68 19.12 -7.92 10.21
N ARG A 69 18.40 -6.82 10.46
CA ARG A 69 18.88 -5.45 10.22
C ARG A 69 20.17 -5.18 10.98
N GLN A 70 20.17 -5.43 12.29
CA GLN A 70 21.34 -5.19 13.14
C GLN A 70 22.52 -6.09 12.75
N LYS A 71 22.24 -7.35 12.35
CA LYS A 71 23.27 -8.26 11.83
C LYS A 71 23.93 -7.71 10.57
N ILE A 72 23.16 -7.22 9.60
CA ILE A 72 23.71 -6.63 8.37
C ILE A 72 24.54 -5.39 8.67
N ILE A 73 24.03 -4.48 9.52
CA ILE A 73 24.71 -3.24 9.89
C ILE A 73 26.05 -3.52 10.60
N SER A 74 26.04 -4.42 11.58
CA SER A 74 27.24 -4.76 12.36
C SER A 74 28.30 -5.45 11.50
N LEU A 75 27.91 -6.37 10.61
CA LEU A 75 28.82 -7.02 9.67
C LEU A 75 29.42 -6.02 8.68
N TYR A 76 28.60 -5.12 8.13
CA TYR A 76 29.08 -4.12 7.18
C TYR A 76 30.07 -3.14 7.84
N LYS A 77 29.76 -2.64 9.05
CA LYS A 77 30.67 -1.74 9.81
C LYS A 77 32.02 -2.38 10.14
N LYS A 78 32.06 -3.69 10.37
CA LYS A 78 33.31 -4.45 10.61
C LYS A 78 34.08 -4.74 9.32
N SER A 79 33.44 -4.60 8.17
CA SER A 79 34.02 -4.90 6.87
C SER A 79 34.58 -3.64 6.20
N ASN A 80 35.75 -3.75 5.58
CA ASN A 80 36.32 -2.70 4.73
C ASN A 80 36.02 -2.94 3.24
N VAL A 81 34.98 -3.72 2.94
CA VAL A 81 34.69 -4.17 1.56
C VAL A 81 33.64 -3.29 0.90
N SER A 82 33.74 -3.15 -0.43
CA SER A 82 32.70 -2.46 -1.21
C SER A 82 31.34 -3.13 -1.02
N ILE A 83 30.25 -2.36 -1.09
CA ILE A 83 28.88 -2.89 -0.98
C ILE A 83 28.58 -4.03 -1.96
N ARG A 84 29.12 -3.97 -3.19
CA ARG A 84 28.95 -5.03 -4.18
C ARG A 84 29.52 -6.37 -3.69
N LYS A 85 30.72 -6.34 -3.08
CA LYS A 85 31.35 -7.54 -2.49
C LYS A 85 30.58 -8.00 -1.24
N PHE A 86 30.15 -7.06 -0.40
CA PHE A 86 29.35 -7.37 0.78
C PHE A 86 28.04 -8.08 0.43
N CYS A 87 27.28 -7.58 -0.54
CA CYS A 87 26.02 -8.19 -0.97
C CYS A 87 26.23 -9.60 -1.54
N LYS A 88 27.33 -9.82 -2.29
CA LYS A 88 27.70 -11.16 -2.78
C LYS A 88 28.03 -12.14 -1.64
N PHE A 89 28.70 -11.66 -0.60
CA PHE A 89 29.03 -12.46 0.58
C PHE A 89 27.77 -12.79 1.41
N TYR A 90 26.92 -11.81 1.66
CA TYR A 90 25.74 -12.00 2.50
C TYR A 90 24.68 -12.90 1.83
N ASN A 91 24.41 -12.68 0.54
CA ASN A 91 23.57 -13.50 -0.35
C ASN A 91 22.14 -13.87 0.12
N SER A 92 21.71 -13.52 1.33
CA SER A 92 20.35 -13.83 1.84
C SER A 92 19.30 -12.78 1.47
N ARG A 93 19.73 -11.59 1.05
CA ARG A 93 18.86 -10.46 0.68
C ARG A 93 19.33 -9.82 -0.61
N SER A 94 18.38 -9.24 -1.35
CA SER A 94 18.69 -8.58 -2.61
C SER A 94 19.59 -7.36 -2.40
N TYR A 95 20.39 -7.03 -3.43
CA TYR A 95 21.27 -5.86 -3.41
C TYR A 95 20.53 -4.58 -3.00
N SER A 96 19.37 -4.31 -3.61
CA SER A 96 18.58 -3.11 -3.33
C SER A 96 18.12 -3.06 -1.87
N CYS A 97 17.79 -4.19 -1.28
CA CYS A 97 17.36 -4.27 0.12
C CYS A 97 18.50 -3.88 1.07
N ILE A 98 19.67 -4.47 0.88
CA ILE A 98 20.88 -4.18 1.69
C ILE A 98 21.36 -2.75 1.44
N TYR A 99 21.38 -2.30 0.19
CA TYR A 99 21.78 -0.94 -0.19
C TYR A 99 20.89 0.11 0.48
N ASN A 100 19.57 -0.05 0.42
CA ASN A 100 18.63 0.90 1.02
C ASN A 100 18.75 0.93 2.54
N LEU A 101 18.96 -0.23 3.18
CA LEU A 101 19.23 -0.30 4.61
C LEU A 101 20.50 0.47 4.99
N LEU A 102 21.62 0.17 4.34
CA LEU A 102 22.90 0.83 4.66
C LEU A 102 22.88 2.32 4.31
N LYS A 103 22.11 2.72 3.28
CA LYS A 103 21.88 4.12 2.92
C LYS A 103 21.05 4.85 3.97
N SER A 104 19.97 4.24 4.50
CA SER A 104 19.16 4.87 5.56
C SER A 104 19.95 5.05 6.85
N GLU A 105 20.90 4.14 7.13
CA GLU A 105 21.81 4.22 8.28
C GLU A 105 23.02 5.16 8.07
N GLY A 106 23.09 5.85 6.92
CA GLY A 106 24.18 6.78 6.63
C GLY A 106 25.54 6.13 6.36
N LEU A 107 25.60 4.82 6.16
CA LEU A 107 26.84 4.05 5.94
C LEU A 107 27.33 4.10 4.49
N LEU A 108 26.53 4.66 3.59
CA LEU A 108 26.88 4.85 2.17
C LEU A 108 26.84 6.33 1.84
N LYS A 109 27.92 6.82 1.23
CA LYS A 109 27.95 8.17 0.67
C LYS A 109 27.02 8.21 -0.55
N THR A 110 26.06 9.12 -0.53
CA THR A 110 25.35 9.50 -1.75
C THR A 110 26.29 10.38 -2.56
N THR A 111 26.83 9.86 -3.66
CA THR A 111 27.37 10.71 -4.71
C THR A 111 26.20 11.57 -5.21
N LYS A 112 26.22 12.85 -4.85
CA LYS A 112 25.42 13.89 -5.48
C LYS A 112 25.97 14.14 -6.88
#